data_AF-Q24CT5-F1
#
_entry.id   AF-Q24CT5-F1
#
_cell.length_a   1.000
_cell.length_b   1.000
_cell.length_c   1.000
_cell.angle_alpha   90.00
_cell.angle_beta   90.00
_cell.angle_gamma   90.00
#
_symmetry.space_group_name_H-M   'P 1'
#
loop_
_entity.id
_entity.type
_entity.pdbx_description
1 polymer ?
#
loop_
_entity_poly.entity_id
_entity_poly.type
_entity_poly.pdbx_seq_one_letter_code
_entity_poly.pdbx_strand_id
1 'polypeptide(L)'
;MKIKCHITNDGTPIDIIINPCSFSTRMTIVKKIDRQEEIQRNILGQKKIYYPLTGEFIGYAQVGFVFYAAQEQKAFSKLYAVGFNEAYRNQVFQPRDGAKNNGGSRLGEMEMAAFLSAGTTNVIKQFAWQHSDGFVINICSHCGLYAHRDQNQQKYYCKNCNGKSEVVKTQIQYSSKHFKDLLNYLGMSIYFKPKQKR
;
A
#
# COMPACT_ATOMS: atom_id res chain seq x y z
N MET A 1 2.33 -6.44 -33.35
CA MET A 1 1.73 -5.10 -33.47
C MET A 1 2.85 -4.15 -33.91
N LYS A 2 2.92 -3.76 -35.19
CA LYS A 2 3.99 -2.88 -35.69
C LYS A 2 3.81 -1.51 -35.06
N ILE A 3 4.73 -1.11 -34.18
CA ILE A 3 4.76 0.24 -33.62
C ILE A 3 5.04 1.18 -34.80
N LYS A 4 4.06 2.00 -35.17
CA LYS A 4 4.23 3.06 -36.17
C LYS A 4 4.98 4.21 -35.50
N CYS A 5 6.30 4.28 -35.69
CA CYS A 5 7.14 5.33 -35.11
C CYS A 5 6.87 6.68 -35.78
N HIS A 6 7.00 7.79 -35.04
CA HIS A 6 7.00 9.13 -35.63
C HIS A 6 8.16 9.28 -36.61
N ILE A 7 7.88 9.88 -37.77
CA ILE A 7 8.82 9.97 -38.90
C ILE A 7 9.25 11.43 -39.05
N THR A 8 10.55 11.67 -39.16
CA THR A 8 11.09 12.98 -39.53
C THR A 8 11.07 13.17 -41.05
N ASN A 9 11.25 14.40 -41.53
CA ASN A 9 11.47 14.68 -42.96
C ASN A 9 12.46 13.71 -43.64
N ASP A 10 13.49 13.28 -42.93
CA ASP A 10 14.59 12.47 -43.47
C ASP A 10 14.30 10.97 -43.40
N GLY A 11 13.10 10.57 -42.96
CA GLY A 11 12.72 9.17 -42.78
C GLY A 11 13.30 8.51 -41.53
N THR A 12 13.96 9.26 -40.62
CA THR A 12 14.53 8.67 -39.41
C THR A 12 13.43 8.33 -38.40
N PRO A 13 13.29 7.07 -37.97
CA PRO A 13 12.38 6.71 -36.90
C PRO A 13 12.90 7.22 -35.54
N ILE A 14 11.98 7.62 -34.67
CA ILE A 14 12.31 8.02 -33.29
C ILE A 14 12.01 6.85 -32.34
N ASP A 15 13.02 6.44 -31.57
CA ASP A 15 12.89 5.34 -30.60
C ASP A 15 12.34 5.81 -29.25
N ILE A 16 12.78 6.98 -28.76
CA ILE A 16 12.42 7.52 -27.45
C ILE A 16 12.00 8.98 -27.60
N ILE A 17 10.82 9.32 -27.07
CA ILE A 17 10.30 10.69 -27.01
C ILE A 17 10.33 11.13 -25.55
N ILE A 18 10.98 12.27 -25.30
CA ILE A 18 11.13 12.83 -23.95
C ILE A 18 10.24 14.07 -23.84
N ASN A 19 9.55 14.21 -22.70
CA ASN A 19 8.72 15.40 -22.45
C ASN A 19 9.59 16.67 -22.30
N PRO A 20 9.39 17.74 -23.09
CA PRO A 20 10.17 18.98 -23.02
C PRO A 20 10.13 19.68 -21.64
N CYS A 21 9.05 19.52 -20.85
CA CYS A 21 8.96 20.14 -19.51
C CYS A 21 10.00 19.59 -18.52
N SER A 22 10.57 18.41 -18.80
CA SER A 22 11.62 17.82 -17.97
C SER A 22 12.96 18.56 -18.07
N PHE A 23 13.18 19.33 -19.15
CA PHE A 23 14.43 20.03 -19.44
C PHE A 23 14.51 21.42 -18.81
N SER A 24 13.37 22.13 -18.72
CA SER A 24 13.33 23.47 -18.11
C SER A 24 13.55 23.42 -16.60
N THR A 25 13.04 22.37 -15.94
CA THR A 25 13.13 22.19 -14.48
C THR A 25 14.43 21.54 -14.05
N ARG A 26 15.01 20.66 -14.87
CA ARG A 26 16.29 20.01 -14.63
C ARG A 26 17.28 20.50 -15.68
N MET A 27 18.12 21.47 -15.31
CA MET A 27 19.20 22.11 -16.10
C MET A 27 20.31 21.14 -16.59
N THR A 28 19.97 19.93 -17.01
CA THR A 28 20.88 18.78 -17.06
C THR A 28 21.24 18.35 -18.48
N ILE A 29 20.40 18.64 -19.49
CA ILE A 29 20.61 18.11 -20.85
C ILE A 29 21.16 19.17 -21.81
N VAL A 30 20.84 20.46 -21.61
CA VAL A 30 21.40 21.56 -22.43
C VAL A 30 22.95 21.55 -22.37
N LYS A 31 23.54 21.41 -21.18
CA LYS A 31 25.01 21.38 -21.00
C LYS A 31 25.72 20.16 -21.60
N LYS A 32 25.02 19.07 -21.93
CA LYS A 32 25.63 17.88 -22.57
C LYS A 32 25.52 17.91 -24.09
N ILE A 33 24.51 18.58 -24.63
CA ILE A 33 24.42 18.88 -26.07
C ILE A 33 25.51 19.91 -26.43
N ASP A 34 25.85 20.82 -25.53
CA ASP A 34 26.92 21.82 -25.70
C ASP A 34 28.35 21.23 -25.72
N ARG A 35 28.54 19.93 -25.43
CA ARG A 35 29.88 19.29 -25.36
C ARG A 35 30.30 18.51 -26.62
N GLN A 36 29.45 18.42 -27.64
CA GLN A 36 29.81 17.84 -28.93
C GLN A 36 30.01 18.96 -29.95
N GLU A 37 31.27 19.34 -30.11
CA GLU A 37 31.77 20.40 -30.98
C GLU A 37 31.37 20.19 -32.46
N GLU A 38 30.90 21.30 -33.05
CA GLU A 38 31.00 21.79 -34.44
C GLU A 38 30.71 20.90 -35.67
N ILE A 39 30.64 19.57 -35.59
CA ILE A 39 30.56 18.71 -36.79
C ILE A 39 29.12 18.37 -37.23
N GLN A 40 28.08 18.56 -36.40
CA GLN A 40 26.75 17.98 -36.67
C GLN A 40 25.53 18.93 -36.64
N ARG A 41 25.69 20.25 -36.88
CA ARG A 41 24.53 21.17 -36.93
C ARG A 41 23.47 20.82 -38.00
N ASN A 42 23.83 20.05 -39.04
CA ASN A 42 22.89 19.60 -40.07
C ASN A 42 22.24 18.23 -39.79
N ILE A 43 22.81 17.42 -38.89
CA ILE A 43 22.31 16.06 -38.56
C ILE A 43 21.53 16.06 -37.23
N LEU A 44 21.99 16.89 -36.28
CA LEU A 44 21.41 17.10 -34.96
C LEU A 44 20.82 18.50 -34.89
N GLY A 45 19.49 18.61 -34.83
CA GLY A 45 18.82 19.89 -34.93
C GLY A 45 17.30 19.78 -34.82
N GLN A 46 16.62 20.92 -34.96
CA GLN A 46 15.17 20.94 -35.05
C GLN A 46 14.73 20.33 -36.38
N LYS A 47 14.03 19.19 -36.31
CA LYS A 47 13.47 18.49 -37.45
C LYS A 47 11.95 18.62 -37.47
N LYS A 48 11.38 18.66 -38.68
CA LYS A 48 9.93 18.55 -38.90
C LYS A 48 9.49 17.12 -38.60
N ILE A 49 8.43 16.98 -37.83
CA ILE A 49 7.82 15.70 -37.46
C ILE A 49 6.43 15.60 -38.06
N TYR A 50 6.12 14.42 -38.59
CA TYR A 50 4.79 14.08 -39.08
C TYR A 50 4.13 13.00 -38.22
N TYR A 51 2.80 12.99 -38.25
CA TYR A 51 2.02 11.94 -37.64
C TYR A 51 2.09 10.67 -38.50
N PRO A 52 2.48 9.51 -37.95
CA PRO A 52 2.77 8.34 -38.78
C PRO A 52 1.53 7.60 -39.30
N LEU A 53 0.34 7.96 -38.80
CA LEU A 53 -0.93 7.40 -39.28
C LEU A 53 -1.59 8.27 -40.35
N THR A 54 -1.57 9.61 -40.20
CA THR A 54 -2.26 10.56 -41.10
C THR A 54 -1.31 11.25 -42.08
N GLY A 55 0.00 11.27 -41.79
CA GLY A 55 0.99 12.02 -42.58
C GLY A 55 0.97 13.53 -42.33
N GLU A 56 0.14 14.01 -41.42
CA GLU A 56 0.01 15.44 -41.13
C GLU A 56 1.24 15.98 -40.41
N PHE A 57 1.59 17.22 -40.73
CA PHE A 57 2.68 17.94 -40.08
C PHE A 57 2.27 18.34 -38.66
N ILE A 58 3.07 17.93 -37.66
CA ILE A 58 2.80 18.21 -36.24
C ILE A 58 3.55 19.47 -35.78
N GLY A 59 4.81 19.61 -36.19
CA GLY A 59 5.67 20.70 -35.74
C GLY A 59 7.16 20.39 -35.85
N TYR A 60 7.96 21.25 -35.20
CA TYR A 60 9.40 21.10 -35.11
C TYR A 60 9.78 20.56 -33.72
N ALA A 61 10.68 19.57 -33.68
CA ALA A 61 11.27 19.11 -32.43
C ALA A 61 12.77 18.92 -32.58
N GLN A 62 13.51 19.08 -31.48
CA GLN A 62 14.93 18.75 -31.44
C GLN A 62 15.10 17.23 -31.43
N VAL A 63 15.76 16.71 -32.45
CA VAL A 63 16.06 15.28 -32.58
C VAL A 63 17.56 15.10 -32.51
N GLY A 64 18.00 14.15 -31.69
CA GLY A 64 19.40 13.80 -31.57
C GLY A 64 19.64 12.43 -30.95
N PHE A 65 20.90 12.02 -30.93
CA PHE A 65 21.31 10.75 -30.36
C PHE A 65 21.57 10.87 -28.86
N VAL A 66 21.02 9.94 -28.09
CA VAL A 66 21.22 9.87 -26.63
C VAL A 66 21.42 8.42 -26.25
N PHE A 67 22.50 8.15 -25.50
CA PHE A 67 22.73 6.83 -24.92
C PHE A 67 21.89 6.66 -23.65
N TYR A 68 20.98 5.70 -23.67
CA TYR A 68 20.14 5.33 -22.52
C TYR A 68 20.63 4.05 -21.87
N ALA A 69 20.70 4.05 -20.53
CA ALA A 69 20.95 2.86 -19.73
C ALA A 69 19.63 2.34 -19.16
N ALA A 70 19.34 1.06 -19.37
CA ALA A 70 18.20 0.41 -18.73
C ALA A 70 18.49 0.17 -17.25
N GLN A 71 17.56 0.56 -16.37
CA GLN A 71 17.67 0.32 -14.93
C GLN A 71 17.26 -1.11 -14.56
N GLU A 72 17.89 -1.68 -13.53
CA GLU A 72 17.58 -3.02 -13.01
C GLU A 72 16.19 -3.09 -12.34
N GLN A 73 15.74 -1.96 -11.76
CA GLN A 73 14.47 -1.87 -11.04
C GLN A 73 13.28 -1.79 -12.01
N LYS A 74 12.75 -2.96 -12.39
CA LYS A 74 11.60 -3.07 -13.28
C LYS A 74 10.28 -2.95 -12.52
N ALA A 75 9.23 -2.46 -13.18
CA ALA A 75 7.90 -2.37 -12.58
C ALA A 75 7.34 -3.77 -12.24
N PHE A 76 7.59 -4.75 -13.11
CA PHE A 76 7.10 -6.12 -12.93
C PHE A 76 7.57 -6.77 -11.63
N SER A 77 8.79 -6.47 -11.16
CA SER A 77 9.30 -7.02 -9.90
C SER A 77 8.71 -6.36 -8.65
N LYS A 78 7.99 -5.25 -8.81
CA LYS A 78 7.36 -4.49 -7.71
C LYS A 78 5.84 -4.71 -7.64
N LEU A 79 5.23 -5.27 -8.69
CA LEU A 79 3.81 -5.57 -8.69
C LEU A 79 3.54 -6.71 -7.71
N TYR A 80 2.63 -6.44 -6.78
CA TYR A 80 2.31 -7.37 -5.71
C TYR A 80 0.92 -7.07 -5.15
N ALA A 81 0.14 -8.12 -4.91
CA ALA A 81 -1.17 -8.07 -4.31
C ALA A 81 -1.35 -9.30 -3.42
N VAL A 82 -2.14 -9.15 -2.36
CA VAL A 82 -2.35 -10.18 -1.34
C VAL A 82 -3.83 -10.44 -1.19
N GLY A 83 -4.18 -11.72 -1.20
CA GLY A 83 -5.54 -12.17 -0.92
C GLY A 83 -5.85 -12.13 0.57
N PHE A 84 -7.13 -12.21 0.91
CA PHE A 84 -7.51 -12.40 2.31
C PHE A 84 -7.07 -13.79 2.82
N ASN A 85 -6.63 -13.87 4.07
CA ASN A 85 -6.25 -15.10 4.77
C ASN A 85 -4.97 -15.87 4.34
N GLU A 86 -4.07 -15.29 3.54
CA GLU A 86 -2.91 -16.05 3.03
C GLU A 86 -1.79 -16.27 4.06
N ALA A 87 -1.37 -15.24 4.81
CA ALA A 87 -0.24 -15.36 5.73
C ALA A 87 -0.35 -14.45 6.96
N TYR A 88 -0.45 -15.05 8.15
CA TYR A 88 -0.49 -14.35 9.44
C TYR A 88 0.75 -14.62 10.30
N ARG A 89 1.03 -13.68 11.22
CA ARG A 89 1.98 -13.89 12.32
C ARG A 89 1.31 -14.68 13.45
N ASN A 90 1.95 -15.75 13.90
CA ASN A 90 1.39 -16.65 14.91
C ASN A 90 1.08 -15.97 16.25
N GLN A 91 1.86 -14.95 16.64
CA GLN A 91 1.70 -14.29 17.94
C GLN A 91 0.52 -13.33 17.99
N VAL A 92 0.33 -12.51 16.95
CA VAL A 92 -0.64 -11.40 16.94
C VAL A 92 -1.78 -11.58 15.93
N PHE A 93 -1.74 -12.63 15.10
CA PHE A 93 -2.70 -12.89 14.03
C PHE A 93 -2.89 -11.71 13.05
N GLN A 94 -1.88 -10.87 12.89
CA GLN A 94 -1.81 -9.83 11.86
C GLN A 94 -1.13 -10.37 10.59
N PRO A 95 -1.44 -9.84 9.40
CA PRO A 95 -0.74 -10.21 8.17
C PRO A 95 0.78 -10.07 8.32
N ARG A 96 1.54 -10.95 7.67
CA ARG A 96 3.02 -10.86 7.67
C ARG A 96 3.49 -9.62 6.90
N ASP A 97 4.76 -9.30 7.07
CA ASP A 97 5.40 -8.23 6.30
C ASP A 97 6.16 -8.79 5.10
N GLY A 98 6.16 -8.02 4.01
CA GLY A 98 6.98 -8.24 2.82
C GLY A 98 6.33 -9.08 1.73
N ALA A 99 6.58 -8.67 0.48
CA ALA A 99 6.01 -9.30 -0.71
C ALA A 99 6.42 -10.76 -0.88
N LYS A 100 7.65 -11.12 -0.48
CA LYS A 100 8.15 -12.50 -0.56
C LYS A 100 7.41 -13.48 0.35
N ASN A 101 6.77 -12.97 1.41
CA ASN A 101 6.13 -13.79 2.44
C ASN A 101 4.60 -13.82 2.29
N ASN A 102 4.07 -13.35 1.16
CA ASN A 102 2.64 -13.07 0.98
C ASN A 102 2.09 -12.18 2.11
N GLY A 103 2.93 -11.25 2.60
CA GLY A 103 2.60 -10.29 3.64
C GLY A 103 1.80 -9.07 3.14
N GLY A 104 0.82 -8.62 3.91
CA GLY A 104 -0.04 -7.49 3.54
C GLY A 104 0.67 -6.13 3.56
N SER A 105 0.05 -5.13 2.93
CA SER A 105 0.49 -3.73 3.04
C SER A 105 0.16 -3.16 4.41
N ARG A 106 1.07 -2.36 4.97
CA ARG A 106 0.87 -1.70 6.26
C ARG A 106 0.01 -0.45 6.08
N LEU A 107 -1.09 -0.37 6.83
CA LEU A 107 -1.80 0.87 7.09
C LEU A 107 -1.27 1.50 8.38
N GLY A 108 -0.59 2.63 8.26
CA GLY A 108 -0.05 3.38 9.39
C GLY A 108 -0.98 4.47 9.90
N GLU A 109 -0.46 5.26 10.83
CA GLU A 109 -1.20 6.35 11.47
C GLU A 109 -1.53 7.48 10.49
N MET A 110 -0.65 7.75 9.52
CA MET A 110 -0.88 8.79 8.53
C MET A 110 -2.01 8.41 7.57
N GLU A 111 -2.05 7.16 7.11
CA GLU A 111 -3.13 6.66 6.27
C GLU A 111 -4.45 6.64 7.04
N MET A 112 -4.41 6.23 8.31
CA MET A 112 -5.59 6.26 9.18
C MET A 112 -6.10 7.69 9.40
N ALA A 113 -5.20 8.66 9.61
CA ALA A 113 -5.55 10.07 9.75
C ALA A 113 -6.19 10.63 8.45
N ALA A 114 -5.70 10.22 7.27
CA ALA A 114 -6.29 10.60 5.99
C ALA A 114 -7.72 10.04 5.82
N PHE A 115 -7.97 8.80 6.22
CA PHE A 115 -9.34 8.25 6.21
C PHE A 115 -10.25 8.94 7.23
N LEU A 116 -9.70 9.35 8.36
CA LEU A 116 -10.46 10.05 9.39
C LEU A 116 -10.84 11.46 8.94
N SER A 117 -9.92 12.19 8.29
CA SER A 117 -10.19 13.53 7.75
C SER A 117 -11.22 13.49 6.60
N ALA A 118 -11.23 12.41 5.82
CA ALA A 118 -12.27 12.16 4.81
C ALA A 118 -13.64 11.76 5.42
N GLY A 119 -13.71 11.50 6.73
CA GLY A 119 -14.94 11.07 7.41
C GLY A 119 -15.32 9.61 7.18
N THR A 120 -14.44 8.80 6.58
CA THR A 120 -14.70 7.40 6.23
C THR A 120 -14.39 6.44 7.39
N THR A 121 -15.09 6.59 8.52
CA THR A 121 -14.85 5.81 9.74
C THR A 121 -15.17 4.32 9.60
N ASN A 122 -16.18 3.99 8.78
CA ASN A 122 -16.55 2.60 8.50
C ASN A 122 -15.45 1.84 7.77
N VAL A 123 -14.72 2.51 6.87
CA VAL A 123 -13.61 1.93 6.12
C VAL A 123 -12.45 1.59 7.05
N ILE A 124 -12.10 2.51 7.98
CA ILE A 124 -11.11 2.25 9.03
C ILE A 124 -11.50 1.02 9.84
N LYS A 125 -12.77 0.91 10.24
CA LYS A 125 -13.28 -0.24 10.98
C LYS A 125 -13.15 -1.55 10.19
N GLN A 126 -13.43 -1.55 8.88
CA GLN A 126 -13.26 -2.72 8.02
C GLN A 126 -11.80 -3.16 7.95
N PHE A 127 -10.86 -2.23 7.74
CA PHE A 127 -9.44 -2.55 7.71
C PHE A 127 -8.92 -3.07 9.05
N ALA A 128 -9.27 -2.39 10.14
CA ALA A 128 -8.84 -2.72 11.49
C ALA A 128 -9.44 -4.06 11.99
N TRP A 129 -10.65 -4.40 11.56
CA TRP A 129 -11.36 -5.60 12.02
C TRP A 129 -11.36 -6.74 11.00
N GLN A 130 -12.01 -6.54 9.85
CA GLN A 130 -12.30 -7.60 8.89
C GLN A 130 -11.04 -8.02 8.14
N HIS A 131 -10.15 -7.07 7.81
CA HIS A 131 -8.96 -7.33 7.01
C HIS A 131 -7.66 -7.51 7.83
N SER A 132 -7.70 -7.26 9.14
CA SER A 132 -6.57 -7.43 10.04
C SER A 132 -6.85 -8.57 11.04
N ASP A 133 -7.05 -8.26 12.31
CA ASP A 133 -6.97 -9.17 13.44
C ASP A 133 -8.25 -9.18 14.29
N GLY A 134 -9.41 -9.09 13.65
CA GLY A 134 -10.71 -9.15 14.33
C GLY A 134 -10.92 -10.44 15.14
N PHE A 135 -11.25 -10.32 16.42
CA PHE A 135 -11.35 -11.44 17.36
C PHE A 135 -12.55 -11.33 18.32
N VAL A 136 -13.33 -12.40 18.45
CA VAL A 136 -14.47 -12.41 19.39
C VAL A 136 -14.05 -13.01 20.73
N ILE A 137 -14.27 -12.26 21.81
CA ILE A 137 -13.94 -12.69 23.17
C ILE A 137 -15.16 -12.65 24.08
N ASN A 138 -15.20 -13.55 25.06
CA ASN A 138 -16.23 -13.57 26.09
C ASN A 138 -15.73 -12.89 27.36
N ILE A 139 -16.45 -11.87 27.82
CA ILE A 139 -16.08 -11.03 28.96
C ILE A 139 -17.21 -11.05 29.97
N CYS A 140 -16.87 -11.13 31.25
CA CYS A 140 -17.85 -11.00 32.33
C CYS A 140 -18.33 -9.54 32.45
N SER A 141 -19.65 -9.32 32.51
CA SER A 141 -20.25 -7.99 32.65
C SER A 141 -19.88 -7.29 33.96
N HIS A 142 -19.71 -8.05 35.04
CA HIS A 142 -19.44 -7.51 36.37
C HIS A 142 -17.94 -7.25 36.61
N CYS A 143 -17.07 -8.25 36.44
CA CYS A 143 -15.65 -8.13 36.77
C CYS A 143 -14.76 -7.69 35.59
N GLY A 144 -15.24 -7.74 34.35
CA GLY A 144 -14.46 -7.33 33.17
C GLY A 144 -13.24 -8.21 32.84
N LEU A 145 -13.15 -9.38 33.47
CA LEU A 145 -12.19 -10.43 33.16
C LEU A 145 -12.72 -11.34 32.06
N TYR A 146 -11.80 -12.09 31.43
CA TYR A 146 -12.17 -13.10 30.45
C TYR A 146 -12.98 -14.22 31.09
N ALA A 147 -14.04 -14.65 30.40
CA ALA A 147 -14.81 -15.81 30.83
C ALA A 147 -14.13 -17.11 30.37
N HIS A 148 -14.17 -18.13 31.21
CA HIS A 148 -13.68 -19.47 30.88
C HIS A 148 -14.79 -20.29 30.25
N ARG A 149 -14.44 -21.15 29.29
CA ARG A 149 -15.38 -22.10 28.71
C ARG A 149 -15.35 -23.39 29.53
N ASP A 150 -16.50 -23.83 30.01
CA ASP A 150 -16.69 -25.19 30.49
C ASP A 150 -16.87 -26.12 29.29
N GLN A 151 -16.01 -27.14 29.16
CA GLN A 151 -16.12 -28.11 28.08
C GLN A 151 -17.31 -29.05 28.27
N ASN A 152 -17.65 -29.37 29.52
CA ASN A 152 -18.70 -30.33 29.85
C ASN A 152 -20.08 -29.74 29.60
N GLN A 153 -20.31 -28.50 30.03
CA GLN A 153 -21.60 -27.82 29.91
C GLN A 153 -21.72 -26.94 28.66
N GLN A 154 -20.64 -26.80 27.87
CA GLN A 154 -20.56 -25.91 26.70
C GLN A 154 -20.95 -24.44 27.01
N LYS A 155 -20.80 -24.01 28.27
CA LYS A 155 -21.16 -22.68 28.75
C LYS A 155 -19.92 -21.88 29.14
N TYR A 156 -20.00 -20.56 28.99
CA TYR A 156 -18.97 -19.66 29.49
C TYR A 156 -19.33 -19.20 30.90
N TYR A 157 -18.38 -19.28 31.83
CA TYR A 157 -18.56 -18.82 33.20
C TYR A 157 -17.35 -18.03 33.67
N CYS A 158 -17.56 -17.10 34.58
CA CYS A 158 -16.49 -16.37 35.23
C CYS A 158 -16.07 -17.10 36.52
N LYS A 159 -14.78 -17.43 36.65
CA LYS A 159 -14.21 -18.01 37.87
C LYS A 159 -14.27 -17.04 39.05
N ASN A 160 -14.00 -15.76 38.82
CA ASN A 160 -13.97 -14.75 39.89
C ASN A 160 -15.35 -14.46 40.49
N CYS A 161 -16.42 -14.63 39.70
CA CYS A 161 -17.80 -14.37 40.14
C CYS A 161 -18.57 -15.67 40.41
N ASN A 162 -17.91 -16.83 40.45
CA ASN A 162 -18.51 -18.16 40.62
C ASN A 162 -19.74 -18.39 39.71
N GLY A 163 -19.66 -17.95 38.44
CA GLY A 163 -20.74 -18.13 37.47
C GLY A 163 -22.03 -17.33 37.72
N LYS A 164 -22.08 -16.43 38.72
CA LYS A 164 -23.29 -15.63 39.03
C LYS A 164 -23.54 -14.49 38.04
N SER A 165 -22.49 -14.06 37.35
CA SER A 165 -22.50 -12.87 36.49
C SER A 165 -22.73 -13.26 35.02
N GLU A 166 -23.44 -12.40 34.29
CA GLU A 166 -23.65 -12.56 32.85
C GLU A 166 -22.34 -12.44 32.05
N VAL A 167 -22.21 -13.25 31.01
CA VAL A 167 -21.07 -13.24 30.09
C VAL A 167 -21.50 -12.67 28.74
N VAL A 168 -20.82 -11.63 28.30
CA VAL A 168 -21.11 -10.91 27.06
C VAL A 168 -20.05 -11.24 26.01
N LYS A 169 -20.50 -11.52 24.79
CA LYS A 169 -19.64 -11.64 23.59
C LYS A 169 -19.28 -10.26 23.08
N THR A 170 -18.00 -9.93 23.08
CA THR A 170 -17.48 -8.65 22.62
C THR A 170 -16.52 -8.84 21.46
N GLN A 171 -16.63 -7.96 20.48
CA GLN A 171 -15.71 -7.87 19.34
C GLN A 171 -14.53 -6.97 19.73
N ILE A 172 -13.31 -7.52 19.79
CA ILE A 172 -12.04 -6.78 19.97
C ILE A 172 -10.97 -7.21 18.94
N GLN A 173 -9.94 -6.40 18.74
CA GLN A 173 -8.79 -6.85 17.95
C GLN A 173 -7.93 -7.80 18.78
N TYR A 174 -7.32 -8.80 18.13
CA TYR A 174 -6.44 -9.75 18.81
C TYR A 174 -5.23 -9.05 19.43
N SER A 175 -4.66 -8.05 18.74
CA SER A 175 -3.60 -7.19 19.28
C SER A 175 -3.97 -6.55 20.62
N SER A 176 -5.21 -6.05 20.78
CA SER A 176 -5.69 -5.49 22.04
C SER A 176 -5.79 -6.53 23.16
N LYS A 177 -6.20 -7.77 22.84
CA LYS A 177 -6.18 -8.89 23.78
C LYS A 177 -4.74 -9.18 24.23
N HIS A 178 -3.83 -9.33 23.27
CA HIS A 178 -2.42 -9.62 23.55
C HIS A 178 -1.77 -8.53 24.41
N PHE A 179 -2.06 -7.27 24.12
CA PHE A 179 -1.61 -6.14 24.94
C PHE A 179 -2.09 -6.22 26.39
N LYS A 180 -3.38 -6.53 26.62
CA LYS A 180 -3.90 -6.76 27.97
C LYS A 180 -3.18 -7.91 28.67
N ASP A 181 -2.91 -9.00 27.97
CA ASP A 181 -2.23 -10.17 28.54
C ASP A 181 -0.81 -9.79 28.99
N LEU A 182 -0.05 -9.05 28.17
CA LEU A 182 1.27 -8.52 28.52
C LEU A 182 1.25 -7.62 29.76
N LEU A 183 0.26 -6.72 29.87
CA LEU A 183 0.16 -5.83 31.03
C LEU A 183 -0.20 -6.59 32.31
N ASN A 184 -1.05 -7.62 32.22
CA ASN A 184 -1.34 -8.49 33.36
C ASN A 184 -0.07 -9.22 33.84
N TYR A 185 0.80 -9.66 32.92
CA TYR A 185 2.09 -10.26 33.29
C TYR A 185 3.03 -9.28 34.01
N LEU A 186 2.94 -7.98 33.70
CA LEU A 186 3.68 -6.93 34.39
C LEU A 186 3.06 -6.54 35.76
N GLY A 187 1.97 -7.20 36.18
CA GLY A 187 1.27 -6.91 37.42
C GLY A 187 0.27 -5.76 37.34
N MET A 188 -0.02 -5.23 36.15
CA MET A 188 -1.05 -4.21 35.94
C MET A 188 -2.38 -4.86 35.55
N SER A 189 -3.41 -4.68 36.37
CA SER A 189 -4.74 -5.25 36.10
C SER A 189 -5.60 -4.31 35.23
N ILE A 190 -5.91 -4.76 34.01
CA ILE A 190 -6.84 -4.05 33.11
C ILE A 190 -8.15 -4.81 32.98
N TYR A 191 -9.26 -4.11 33.21
CA TYR A 191 -10.61 -4.65 33.14
C TYR A 191 -11.36 -4.08 31.94
N PHE A 192 -11.98 -4.96 31.14
CA PHE A 192 -12.85 -4.53 30.05
C PHE A 192 -14.29 -4.52 30.54
N LYS A 193 -14.90 -3.34 30.63
CA LYS A 193 -16.32 -3.22 30.99
C LYS A 193 -17.16 -3.09 29.72
N PRO A 194 -17.94 -4.11 29.33
CA PRO A 194 -18.85 -3.97 28.20
C PRO A 194 -19.94 -2.93 28.57
N LYS A 195 -20.09 -1.90 27.75
CA LYS A 195 -21.25 -1.00 27.85
C LYS A 195 -22.45 -1.70 27.22
N GLN A 196 -23.58 -1.70 27.92
CA GLN A 196 -24.85 -2.12 27.31
C GLN A 196 -25.15 -1.19 26.14
N LYS A 197 -25.57 -1.77 25.01
CA LYS A 197 -26.11 -0.97 23.90
C LYS A 197 -27.40 -0.33 24.42
N ARG A 198 -27.43 0.99 24.46
CA ARG A 198 -28.66 1.77 24.66
C ARG A 198 -29.58 1.57 23.47
#